data_AF-A0A848YH16-F1
#
_entry.id   AF-A0A848YH16-F1
#
_cell.length_a   1.000
_cell.length_b   1.000
_cell.length_c   1.000
_cell.angle_alpha   90.00
_cell.angle_beta   90.00
_cell.angle_gamma   90.00
#
_symmetry.space_group_name_H-M   'P 1'
#
loop_
_entity.id
_entity.type
_entity.pdbx_description
1 polymer ?
#
loop_
_entity_poly.entity_id
_entity_poly.type
_entity_poly.pdbx_seq_one_letter_code
_entity_poly.pdbx_strand_id
1 'polypeptide(L)' 'MLVITCPVCGVEGEETDFHCGGEGHIARPATENPEGISDDAQRDYMFMRKNPK' A
#
# COMPACT_ATOMS: atom_id res chain seq x y z
N MET A 1 -4.44 21.50 -4.89
CA MET A 1 -3.55 20.40 -5.30
C MET A 1 -2.49 20.26 -4.21
N LEU A 2 -2.29 19.06 -3.66
CA LEU A 2 -1.19 18.85 -2.72
C LEU A 2 0.15 18.91 -3.48
N VAL A 3 1.22 19.31 -2.79
CA VAL A 3 2.60 19.27 -3.31
C VAL A 3 3.33 18.15 -2.57
N ILE A 4 3.91 17.22 -3.31
CA ILE A 4 4.59 16.03 -2.76
C ILE A 4 6.05 16.05 -3.21
N THR A 5 6.98 15.90 -2.27
CA THR A 5 8.41 15.77 -2.55
C THR A 5 8.78 14.30 -2.70
N CYS A 6 9.26 13.90 -3.88
CA CYS A 6 9.71 12.53 -4.08
C CYS A 6 10.99 12.25 -3.28
N PRO A 7 11.03 11.22 -2.41
CA PRO A 7 12.19 10.95 -1.57
C PRO A 7 13.39 10.39 -2.35
N VAL A 8 13.20 9.95 -3.61
CA VAL A 8 14.27 9.39 -4.45
C VAL A 8 14.95 10.47 -5.30
N CYS A 9 14.17 11.31 -5.98
CA CYS A 9 14.72 12.34 -6.88
C CYS A 9 14.71 13.77 -6.31
N GLY A 10 14.03 14.02 -5.18
CA GLY A 10 13.97 15.33 -4.53
C GLY A 10 13.10 16.37 -5.26
N VAL A 11 12.47 16.00 -6.38
CA VAL A 11 11.58 16.88 -7.14
C VAL A 11 10.23 16.98 -6.45
N GLU A 12 9.70 18.20 -6.41
CA GLU A 12 8.32 18.48 -6.02
C GLU A 12 7.38 18.28 -7.22
N GLY A 13 6.25 17.60 -7.00
CA GLY A 13 5.19 17.45 -7.99
C GLY A 13 3.81 17.70 -7.39
N GLU A 14 2.83 17.91 -8.26
CA GLU A 14 1.43 18.03 -7.85
C GLU A 14 0.83 16.66 -7.54
N GLU A 15 -0.21 16.60 -6.70
CA GLU A 15 -0.92 15.36 -6.34
C GLU A 15 -1.28 14.48 -7.55
N THR A 16 -1.66 15.08 -8.68
CA THR A 16 -2.03 14.37 -9.91
C THR A 16 -0.86 13.71 -10.63
N ASP A 17 0.38 14.09 -10.31
CA ASP A 17 1.59 13.45 -10.83
C ASP A 17 1.89 12.12 -10.10
N PHE A 18 1.20 11.84 -9.00
CA PHE A 18 1.40 10.65 -8.17
C PHE A 18 0.14 9.77 -8.10
N HIS A 19 0.36 8.47 -7.88
CA HIS A 19 -0.72 7.54 -7.58
C HIS A 19 -0.78 7.25 -6.08
N CYS A 20 -1.97 7.37 -5.49
CA CYS A 20 -2.20 6.97 -4.11
C CYS A 20 -2.18 5.43 -3.98
N GLY A 21 -1.25 4.91 -3.18
CA GLY A 21 -1.10 3.47 -2.92
C GLY A 21 -1.95 2.92 -1.78
N GLY A 22 -2.72 3.76 -1.09
CA GLY A 22 -3.49 3.37 0.11
C GLY A 22 -2.63 3.25 1.37
N GLU A 23 -3.06 2.38 2.30
CA GLU A 23 -2.36 2.14 3.57
C GLU A 23 -0.96 1.53 3.35
N GLY A 24 0.06 2.14 3.96
CA GLY A 24 1.42 1.61 3.97
C GLY A 24 1.62 0.43 4.93
N HIS A 25 2.78 -0.22 4.85
CA HIS A 25 3.19 -1.31 5.76
C HIS A 25 2.31 -2.57 5.74
N ILE A 26 1.68 -2.89 4.60
CA ILE A 26 0.96 -4.15 4.42
C ILE A 26 1.84 -5.13 3.64
N ALA A 27 2.41 -6.10 4.35
CA ALA A 27 3.16 -7.18 3.73
C ALA A 27 2.22 -8.19 3.07
N ARG A 28 2.63 -8.77 1.93
CA ARG A 28 1.89 -9.87 1.31
C ARG A 28 2.12 -11.16 2.13
N PRO A 29 1.07 -11.77 2.71
CA PRO A 29 1.23 -12.94 3.58
C PRO A 29 1.73 -14.18 2.83
N ALA A 30 1.38 -14.33 1.55
CA ALA A 30 1.81 -15.44 0.69
C ALA A 30 3.25 -15.29 0.14
N THR A 31 4.11 -14.42 0.70
CA THR A 31 5.47 -14.19 0.15
C THR A 31 6.41 -15.35 0.43
N GLU A 32 6.36 -15.93 1.64
CA GLU A 32 7.29 -16.96 2.09
C GLU A 32 6.73 -18.38 1.94
N ASN A 33 5.42 -18.57 2.20
CA ASN A 33 4.73 -19.85 2.06
C ASN A 33 3.35 -19.67 1.41
N PRO A 34 3.28 -19.65 0.07
CA PRO A 34 2.01 -19.47 -0.65
C PRO A 34 0.96 -20.55 -0.38
N GLU A 35 1.39 -21.78 -0.10
CA GLU A 35 0.48 -22.93 0.05
C GLU A 35 -0.04 -23.10 1.48
N GLY A 36 0.62 -22.47 2.46
CA GLY A 36 0.27 -22.56 3.88
C GLY A 36 -0.55 -21.41 4.43
N ILE A 37 -0.99 -20.47 3.58
CA ILE A 37 -1.83 -19.34 4.02
C ILE A 37 -3.28 -19.76 4.18
N SER A 38 -3.96 -19.26 5.22
CA SER A 38 -5.40 -19.44 5.38
C SER A 38 -6.22 -18.53 4.47
N ASP A 39 -7.43 -18.96 4.10
CA ASP A 39 -8.37 -18.15 3.32
C ASP A 39 -8.70 -16.81 4.00
N ASP A 40 -8.82 -16.79 5.33
CA ASP A 40 -9.05 -15.56 6.11
C ASP A 40 -7.88 -14.56 5.97
N ALA A 41 -6.65 -15.04 6.08
CA ALA A 41 -5.47 -14.18 5.94
C ALA A 41 -5.35 -13.64 4.51
N GLN A 42 -5.69 -14.46 3.50
CA GLN A 42 -5.71 -14.03 2.11
C GLN A 42 -6.84 -13.01 1.84
N ARG A 43 -8.05 -13.24 2.36
CA ARG A 43 -9.19 -12.31 2.29
C ARG A 43 -8.81 -10.95 2.86
N ASP A 44 -8.23 -10.94 4.05
CA ASP A 44 -7.88 -9.69 4.74
C ASP A 44 -6.80 -8.92 3.98
N TYR A 45 -5.79 -9.61 3.45
CA TYR A 45 -4.79 -9.00 2.58
C TYR A 45 -5.40 -8.43 1.29
N MET A 46 -6.37 -9.11 0.68
CA MET A 46 -6.99 -8.67 -0.57
C MET A 46 -7.94 -7.48 -0.39
N PHE A 47 -8.71 -7.43 0.69
CA PHE A 47 -9.87 -6.53 0.79
C PHE A 47 -9.89 -5.59 1.99
N MET A 48 -9.13 -5.87 3.05
CA MET A 48 -9.21 -5.11 4.31
C MET A 48 -8.07 -4.11 4.44
N ARG A 49 -8.40 -2.85 4.75
CA ARG A 49 -7.44 -1.76 5.01
C ARG A 49 -7.90 -0.92 6.19
N LYS A 50 -6.97 -0.36 6.95
CA LYS A 50 -7.28 0.65 7.97
C LYS A 50 -7.70 1.94 7.27
N ASN A 51 -8.76 2.54 7.80
CA ASN A 51 -9.25 3.84 7.36
C ASN A 51 -9.37 4.76 8.59
N PRO A 52 -8.23 5.28 9.10
CA PRO A 52 -8.24 6.20 10.23
C PRO A 52 -8.99 7.49 9.87
N LYS A 53 -9.67 8.07 10.86
CA LYS A 53 -10.39 9.34 10.73
C LYS A 53 -9.46 10.52 11.00
#